data_AF-A0A1I7T884-F1
#
_entry.id   AF-A0A1I7T884-F1
#
_cell.length_a   1.000
_cell.length_b   1.000
_cell.length_c   1.000
_cell.angle_alpha   90.00
_cell.angle_beta   90.00
_cell.angle_gamma   90.00
#
_symmetry.space_group_name_H-M   'P 1'
#
loop_
_entity.id
_entity.type
_entity.pdbx_description
1 polymer ?
#
loop_
_entity_poly.entity_id
_entity_poly.type
_entity_poly.pdbx_seq_one_letter_code
_entity_poly.pdbx_strand_id
1 'polypeptide(L)'
;MVHLIRHSILISISLLYLCSAHPHKTSVKNLEKEHMLTTNEYYVEKVNQMAGISCDLCMRAVYGVNYDFIQLKKDVIEMIRLDCEALFHERAEDISECIRFLTTKVEKYSGKVEKILDSRHVCVLLRVCAADDEDYVLKNKMISSNKTDMMQ
;
A
#
# COMPACT_ATOMS: atom_id res chain seq x y z
N MET A 1 -36.63 34.84 66.44
CA MET A 1 -37.24 33.97 67.47
C MET A 1 -37.51 32.63 66.80
N VAL A 2 -36.70 31.61 67.07
CA VAL A 2 -36.87 30.66 68.19
C VAL A 2 -37.80 29.52 67.76
N HIS A 3 -37.19 28.34 67.61
CA HIS A 3 -37.79 26.99 67.72
C HIS A 3 -38.70 26.55 66.56
N LEU A 4 -38.31 25.62 65.68
CA LEU A 4 -37.82 24.25 65.94
C LEU A 4 -38.65 23.58 67.02
N ILE A 5 -39.62 22.74 66.63
CA ILE A 5 -40.01 21.51 67.34
C ILE A 5 -41.16 20.80 66.61
N ARG A 6 -40.86 19.57 66.20
CA ARG A 6 -41.72 18.37 66.27
C ARG A 6 -42.95 18.30 65.36
N HIS A 7 -42.89 17.37 64.42
CA HIS A 7 -43.61 16.08 64.51
C HIS A 7 -45.05 16.24 64.03
N SER A 8 -45.34 15.74 62.84
CA SER A 8 -45.54 14.31 62.57
C SER A 8 -47.03 14.15 62.33
N ILE A 9 -47.39 13.34 61.33
CA ILE A 9 -48.75 12.92 60.99
C ILE A 9 -49.46 14.04 60.20
N LEU A 10 -49.43 14.09 58.87
CA LEU A 10 -50.09 13.13 57.99
C LEU A 10 -49.41 13.06 56.63
N ILE A 11 -48.64 11.99 56.47
CA ILE A 11 -48.49 11.28 55.21
C ILE A 11 -49.90 10.94 54.72
N SER A 12 -50.22 11.21 53.45
CA SER A 12 -50.89 10.30 52.50
C SER A 12 -51.63 11.08 51.41
N ILE A 13 -51.36 10.70 50.16
CA ILE A 13 -52.13 11.00 48.94
C ILE A 13 -51.79 12.33 48.26
N SER A 14 -50.73 12.33 47.44
CA SER A 14 -50.67 13.06 46.14
C SER A 14 -49.44 12.68 45.28
N LEU A 15 -48.85 11.47 45.45
CA LEU A 15 -47.72 10.98 44.64
C LEU A 15 -48.15 9.97 43.57
N LEU A 16 -49.33 10.15 42.97
CA LEU A 16 -49.81 9.30 41.87
C LEU A 16 -50.14 10.16 40.66
N TYR A 17 -49.13 10.83 40.09
CA TYR A 17 -49.12 11.21 38.67
C TYR A 17 -47.67 11.39 38.20
N LEU A 18 -46.90 10.29 38.27
CA LEU A 18 -45.71 10.12 37.44
C LEU A 18 -46.04 9.00 36.47
N CYS A 19 -46.33 9.39 35.23
CA CYS A 19 -46.47 8.48 34.11
C CYS A 19 -45.23 7.57 34.03
N SER A 20 -45.53 6.29 33.90
CA SER A 20 -44.65 5.15 33.69
C SER A 20 -43.53 5.44 32.68
N ALA A 21 -42.33 5.76 33.17
CA ALA A 21 -41.09 5.54 32.43
C ALA A 21 -40.40 4.32 33.05
N HIS A 22 -40.52 3.17 32.39
CA HIS A 22 -39.75 1.98 32.74
C HIS A 22 -38.25 2.34 32.80
N PRO A 23 -37.50 1.92 33.84
CA PRO A 23 -36.06 2.00 33.78
C PRO A 23 -35.61 0.97 32.74
N HIS A 24 -35.25 1.43 31.54
CA HIS A 24 -34.54 0.59 30.60
C HIS A 24 -33.20 0.25 31.26
N LYS A 25 -33.11 -0.97 31.79
CA LYS A 25 -31.91 -1.54 32.39
C LYS A 25 -30.90 -1.68 31.25
N THR A 26 -30.16 -0.63 30.93
CA THR A 26 -28.93 -0.75 30.12
C THR A 26 -28.00 -1.62 30.95
N SER A 27 -28.03 -2.91 30.64
CA SER A 27 -27.10 -3.89 31.16
C SER A 27 -25.69 -3.34 30.95
N VAL A 28 -24.86 -3.32 31.99
CA VAL A 28 -23.43 -2.97 31.90
C VAL A 28 -22.77 -3.75 30.76
N LYS A 29 -23.25 -4.97 30.47
CA LYS A 29 -22.79 -5.81 29.35
C LYS A 29 -23.09 -5.24 27.96
N ASN A 30 -24.14 -4.43 27.78
CA ASN A 30 -24.46 -3.81 26.49
C ASN A 30 -23.57 -2.58 26.22
N LEU A 31 -23.30 -1.78 27.26
CA LEU A 31 -22.36 -0.64 27.16
C LEU A 31 -20.92 -1.13 26.92
N GLU A 32 -20.52 -2.21 27.58
CA GLU A 32 -19.21 -2.84 27.41
C GLU A 32 -19.07 -3.48 26.01
N LYS A 33 -20.16 -4.06 25.47
CA LYS A 33 -20.20 -4.59 24.10
C LYS A 33 -20.12 -3.48 23.05
N GLU A 34 -20.84 -2.38 23.21
CA GLU A 34 -20.76 -1.22 22.30
C GLU A 34 -19.39 -0.52 22.35
N HIS A 35 -18.80 -0.39 23.54
CA HIS A 35 -17.44 0.12 23.70
C HIS A 35 -16.41 -0.82 23.06
N MET A 36 -16.56 -2.15 23.21
CA MET A 36 -15.69 -3.11 22.53
C MET A 36 -15.85 -3.07 21.00
N LEU A 37 -17.07 -2.94 20.47
CA LEU A 37 -17.34 -2.81 19.04
C LEU A 37 -16.70 -1.55 18.45
N THR A 38 -16.91 -0.39 19.08
CA THR A 38 -16.34 0.89 18.65
C THR A 38 -14.81 0.93 18.77
N THR A 39 -14.26 0.34 19.83
CA THR A 39 -12.81 0.20 19.97
C THR A 39 -12.24 -0.69 18.86
N ASN A 40 -12.89 -1.82 18.56
CA ASN A 40 -12.45 -2.73 17.50
C ASN A 40 -12.56 -2.11 16.11
N GLU A 41 -13.63 -1.37 15.82
CA GLU A 41 -13.77 -0.59 14.57
C GLU A 41 -12.68 0.47 14.42
N TYR A 42 -12.36 1.21 15.49
CA TYR A 42 -11.28 2.18 15.50
C TYR A 42 -9.89 1.54 15.27
N TYR A 43 -9.63 0.39 15.90
CA TYR A 43 -8.39 -0.37 15.66
C TYR A 43 -8.32 -0.89 14.23
N VAL A 44 -9.42 -1.39 13.67
CA VAL A 44 -9.51 -1.86 12.27
C VAL A 44 -9.27 -0.70 11.30
N GLU A 45 -9.88 0.47 11.53
CA GLU A 45 -9.69 1.66 10.70
C GLU A 45 -8.23 2.12 10.73
N LYS A 46 -7.62 2.18 11.91
CA LYS A 46 -6.21 2.57 12.06
C LYS A 46 -5.24 1.59 11.40
N VAL A 47 -5.49 0.29 11.50
CA VAL A 47 -4.69 -0.75 10.82
C VAL A 47 -4.83 -0.64 9.30
N ASN A 48 -6.04 -0.39 8.80
CA ASN A 48 -6.29 -0.18 7.38
C ASN A 48 -5.62 1.11 6.86
N GLN A 49 -5.66 2.20 7.63
CA GLN A 49 -4.96 3.44 7.30
C GLN A 49 -3.44 3.22 7.26
N MET A 50 -2.87 2.48 8.23
CA MET A 50 -1.45 2.15 8.23
C MET A 50 -1.04 1.26 7.05
N ALA A 51 -1.89 0.31 6.66
CA ALA A 51 -1.69 -0.51 5.46
C ALA A 51 -1.69 0.34 4.18
N GLY A 52 -2.59 1.33 4.09
CA GLY A 52 -2.60 2.31 2.99
C GLY A 52 -1.31 3.14 2.92
N ILE A 53 -0.88 3.69 4.06
CA ILE A 53 0.36 4.49 4.14
C ILE A 53 1.59 3.65 3.77
N SER A 54 1.67 2.40 4.23
CA SER A 54 2.78 1.52 3.89
C SER A 54 2.83 1.20 2.40
N CYS A 55 1.67 0.97 1.77
CA CYS A 55 1.58 0.73 0.34
C CYS A 55 2.05 1.95 -0.46
N ASP A 56 1.58 3.15 -0.11
CA ASP A 56 2.01 4.41 -0.75
C ASP A 56 3.52 4.63 -0.64
N LEU A 57 4.10 4.39 0.54
CA LEU A 57 5.53 4.53 0.77
C LEU A 57 6.33 3.55 -0.10
N CYS A 58 5.89 2.28 -0.16
CA CYS A 58 6.52 1.28 -1.01
C CYS A 58 6.47 1.69 -2.48
N MET A 59 5.29 2.07 -2.98
CA MET A 59 5.11 2.48 -4.37
C MET A 59 6.07 3.62 -4.73
N ARG A 60 6.13 4.67 -3.90
CA ARG A 60 7.04 5.81 -4.12
C ARG A 60 8.50 5.41 -4.13
N ALA A 61 8.92 4.54 -3.20
CA ALA A 61 10.29 4.06 -3.15
C ALA A 61 10.67 3.28 -4.41
N VAL A 62 9.82 2.34 -4.84
CA VAL A 62 10.08 1.53 -6.04
C VAL A 62 10.00 2.38 -7.31
N TYR A 63 9.10 3.36 -7.39
CA TYR A 63 9.06 4.32 -8.49
C TYR A 63 10.37 5.10 -8.61
N GLY A 64 10.95 5.53 -7.48
CA GLY A 64 12.26 6.19 -7.47
C GLY A 64 13.35 5.29 -8.05
N VAL A 65 13.42 4.03 -7.61
CA VAL A 65 14.38 3.06 -8.13
C VAL A 65 14.18 2.81 -9.63
N ASN A 66 12.94 2.69 -10.10
CA ASN A 66 12.64 2.50 -11.51
C ASN A 66 13.04 3.74 -12.35
N TYR A 67 12.82 4.95 -11.81
CA TYR A 67 13.26 6.19 -12.44
C TYR A 67 14.79 6.22 -12.59
N ASP A 68 15.52 5.93 -11.51
CA ASP A 68 16.99 5.89 -11.52
C ASP A 68 17.52 4.86 -12.52
N PHE A 69 16.85 3.70 -12.62
CA PHE A 69 17.19 2.68 -13.61
C PHE A 69 17.01 3.17 -15.06
N ILE A 70 15.92 3.88 -15.34
CA ILE A 70 15.65 4.46 -16.67
C ILE A 70 16.71 5.53 -17.02
N GLN A 71 17.15 6.31 -16.04
CA GLN A 71 18.22 7.30 -16.25
C GLN A 71 19.56 6.62 -16.51
N LEU A 72 19.93 5.63 -15.69
CA LEU A 72 21.15 4.85 -15.89
C LEU A 72 21.20 4.20 -17.28
N LYS A 73 20.08 3.68 -17.78
CA LYS A 73 19.99 3.14 -19.15
C LYS A 73 20.38 4.17 -20.20
N LYS A 74 19.93 5.43 -20.08
CA LYS A 74 20.28 6.50 -21.02
C LYS A 74 21.77 6.82 -20.95
N ASP A 75 22.31 6.90 -19.75
CA ASP A 75 23.74 7.16 -19.54
C ASP A 75 24.60 6.05 -20.14
N VAL A 76 24.19 4.79 -19.99
CA VAL A 76 24.87 3.63 -20.59
C VAL A 76 24.84 3.68 -22.12
N ILE A 77 23.72 4.09 -22.73
CA ILE A 77 23.62 4.24 -24.19
C ILE A 77 24.58 5.33 -24.69
N GLU A 78 24.69 6.45 -23.98
CA GLU A 78 25.64 7.50 -24.35
C GLU A 78 27.10 7.04 -24.16
N MET A 79 27.41 6.32 -23.08
CA MET A 79 28.74 5.73 -22.89
C MET A 79 29.11 4.75 -24.02
N ILE A 80 28.16 3.90 -24.46
CA ILE A 80 28.35 3.03 -25.63
C ILE A 80 28.72 3.84 -26.87
N ARG A 81 28.05 4.98 -27.09
CA ARG A 81 28.31 5.86 -28.24
C ARG A 81 29.77 6.30 -28.24
N LEU A 82 30.25 6.83 -27.10
CA LEU A 82 31.61 7.30 -26.92
C LEU A 82 32.64 6.17 -27.06
N ASP A 83 32.37 5.01 -26.47
CA ASP A 83 33.27 3.86 -26.52
C ASP A 83 33.40 3.30 -27.95
N CYS A 84 32.31 3.21 -28.71
CA CYS A 84 32.35 2.78 -30.10
C CYS A 84 33.11 3.77 -30.99
N GLU A 85 32.90 5.09 -30.80
CA GLU A 85 33.66 6.13 -31.51
C GLU A 85 35.17 6.03 -31.20
N ALA A 86 35.52 5.79 -29.94
CA ALA A 86 36.90 5.62 -29.51
C ALA A 86 37.56 4.34 -30.03
N LEU A 87 36.80 3.24 -30.15
CA LEU A 87 37.32 1.93 -30.56
C LEU A 87 37.56 1.82 -32.07
N PHE A 88 36.63 2.32 -32.87
CA PHE A 88 36.65 2.12 -34.33
C PHE A 88 37.26 3.29 -35.10
N HIS A 89 37.38 4.47 -34.48
CA HIS A 89 37.82 5.72 -35.13
C HIS A 89 37.02 5.98 -36.42
N GLU A 90 37.51 6.80 -37.35
CA GLU A 90 36.83 7.30 -38.59
C GLU A 90 36.13 6.25 -39.50
N ARG A 91 36.13 4.96 -39.13
CA ARG A 91 35.32 3.88 -39.72
C ARG A 91 33.86 4.00 -39.32
N ALA A 92 33.14 4.89 -39.98
CA ALA A 92 31.73 5.19 -39.71
C ALA A 92 30.80 3.95 -39.75
N GLU A 93 31.06 2.99 -40.64
CA GLU A 93 30.27 1.75 -40.74
C GLU A 93 30.43 0.89 -39.48
N ASP A 94 31.67 0.64 -39.05
CA ASP A 94 31.97 -0.14 -37.84
C ASP A 94 31.44 0.55 -36.57
N ILE A 95 31.55 1.88 -36.47
CA ILE A 95 30.96 2.66 -35.36
C ILE A 95 29.45 2.44 -35.30
N SER A 96 28.76 2.60 -36.43
CA SER A 96 27.30 2.47 -36.51
C SER A 96 26.84 1.05 -36.13
N GLU A 97 27.55 0.03 -36.60
CA GLU A 97 27.26 -1.36 -36.26
C GLU A 97 27.48 -1.64 -34.77
N CYS A 98 28.58 -1.15 -34.19
CA CYS A 98 28.89 -1.26 -32.76
C CYS A 98 27.78 -0.66 -31.89
N ILE A 99 27.41 0.61 -32.15
CA ILE A 99 26.38 1.34 -31.41
C ILE A 99 25.05 0.59 -31.49
N ARG A 100 24.65 0.20 -32.70
CA ARG A 100 23.39 -0.52 -32.92
C ARG A 100 23.37 -1.84 -32.15
N PHE A 101 24.45 -2.63 -32.25
CA PHE A 101 24.52 -3.93 -31.60
C PHE A 101 24.43 -3.80 -30.07
N LEU A 102 25.26 -2.94 -29.47
CA LEU A 102 25.32 -2.78 -28.02
C LEU A 102 24.04 -2.14 -27.46
N THR A 103 23.51 -1.11 -28.11
CA THR A 103 22.23 -0.48 -27.70
C THR A 103 21.09 -1.49 -27.73
N THR A 104 21.00 -2.32 -28.78
CA THR A 104 19.99 -3.39 -28.86
C THR A 104 20.10 -4.38 -27.69
N LYS A 105 21.33 -4.71 -27.25
CA LYS A 105 21.53 -5.58 -26.09
C LYS A 105 21.09 -4.90 -24.79
N VAL A 106 21.46 -3.63 -24.60
CA VAL A 106 21.04 -2.84 -23.43
C VAL A 106 19.52 -2.77 -23.36
N GLU A 107 18.83 -2.43 -24.46
CA GLU A 107 17.37 -2.38 -24.51
C GLU A 107 16.73 -3.75 -24.19
N LYS A 108 17.27 -4.84 -24.75
CA LYS A 108 16.77 -6.19 -24.48
C LYS A 108 16.86 -6.55 -23.01
N TYR A 109 17.98 -6.25 -22.35
CA TYR A 109 18.17 -6.58 -20.93
C TYR A 109 17.43 -5.59 -20.02
N SER A 110 17.42 -4.29 -20.35
CA SER A 110 16.70 -3.29 -19.57
C SER A 110 15.21 -3.56 -19.55
N GLY A 111 14.62 -3.97 -20.69
CA GLY A 111 13.20 -4.32 -20.76
C GLY A 111 12.81 -5.53 -19.90
N LYS A 112 13.76 -6.40 -19.52
CA LYS A 112 13.52 -7.46 -18.52
C LYS A 112 13.51 -6.88 -17.11
N VAL A 113 14.43 -5.97 -16.79
CA VAL A 113 14.53 -5.33 -15.47
C VAL A 113 13.35 -4.38 -15.21
N GLU A 114 12.96 -3.56 -16.20
CA GLU A 114 11.82 -2.64 -16.10
C GLU A 114 10.51 -3.38 -15.73
N LYS A 115 10.31 -4.59 -16.26
CA LYS A 115 9.15 -5.43 -15.91
C LYS A 115 9.19 -5.95 -14.48
N ILE A 116 10.38 -6.17 -13.92
CA ILE A 116 10.56 -6.63 -12.54
C ILE A 116 10.37 -5.45 -11.57
N LEU A 117 10.77 -4.25 -11.97
CA LEU A 117 10.67 -3.02 -11.18
C LEU A 117 9.30 -2.32 -11.30
N ASP A 118 8.28 -3.01 -11.80
CA ASP A 118 6.90 -2.50 -11.73
C ASP A 118 6.52 -2.28 -10.27
N SER A 119 6.26 -1.02 -9.92
CA SER A 119 6.17 -0.60 -8.52
C SER A 119 5.05 -1.33 -7.78
N ARG A 120 3.91 -1.52 -8.45
CA ARG A 120 2.78 -2.26 -7.88
C ARG A 120 3.14 -3.71 -7.67
N HIS A 121 3.67 -4.36 -8.70
CA HIS A 121 4.06 -5.75 -8.64
C HIS A 121 5.00 -6.03 -7.47
N VAL A 122 6.04 -5.21 -7.31
CA VAL A 122 7.01 -5.32 -6.21
C VAL A 122 6.33 -5.14 -4.85
N CYS A 123 5.50 -4.10 -4.70
CA CYS A 123 4.86 -3.81 -3.42
C CYS A 123 3.79 -4.82 -3.00
N VAL A 124 3.12 -5.45 -3.97
CA VAL A 124 2.23 -6.59 -3.74
C VAL A 124 3.04 -7.85 -3.37
N LEU A 125 4.15 -8.11 -4.07
CA LEU A 125 5.04 -9.25 -3.77
C LEU A 125 5.61 -9.18 -2.36
N LEU A 126 5.99 -7.98 -1.91
CA LEU A 126 6.46 -7.70 -0.55
C LEU A 126 5.32 -7.70 0.50
N ARG A 127 4.06 -7.91 0.07
CA ARG A 127 2.85 -7.88 0.90
C ARG A 127 2.64 -6.56 1.64
N VAL A 128 3.14 -5.47 1.07
CA VAL A 128 2.95 -4.12 1.60
C VAL A 128 1.68 -3.50 1.02
N CYS A 129 1.39 -3.79 -0.24
CA CYS A 129 0.10 -3.49 -0.88
C CYS A 129 -0.78 -4.73 -0.90
N ALA A 130 -2.10 -4.52 -0.84
CA ALA A 130 -3.07 -5.57 -1.11
C ALA A 130 -2.96 -6.03 -2.57
N ALA A 131 -3.15 -7.33 -2.81
CA ALA A 131 -3.22 -7.88 -4.16
C ALA A 131 -4.63 -7.70 -4.72
N ASP A 132 -4.71 -7.27 -5.96
CA ASP A 132 -5.97 -7.22 -6.70
C ASP A 132 -6.05 -8.43 -7.65
N ASP A 133 -7.24 -8.72 -8.19
CA ASP A 133 -7.45 -9.84 -9.12
C ASP A 133 -6.53 -9.78 -10.37
N GLU A 134 -6.10 -8.58 -10.79
CA GLU A 134 -5.15 -8.38 -11.90
C GLU A 134 -3.70 -8.76 -11.56
N ASP A 135 -3.30 -8.68 -10.29
CA ASP A 135 -1.92 -8.96 -9.85
C ASP A 135 -1.58 -10.46 -9.90
N TYR A 136 -2.60 -11.33 -9.81
CA TYR A 136 -2.45 -12.78 -9.95
C TYR A 136 -2.14 -13.20 -11.40
N VAL A 137 -2.55 -12.40 -12.39
CA VAL A 137 -2.30 -12.68 -13.82
C VAL A 137 -0.83 -12.42 -14.17
N LEU A 138 -0.20 -11.40 -13.59
CA LEU A 138 1.21 -11.07 -13.83
C LEU A 138 2.15 -12.17 -13.29
N LYS A 139 1.83 -12.72 -12.11
CA LYS A 139 2.59 -13.82 -11.48
C LYS A 139 2.63 -15.08 -12.36
N ASN A 140 1.51 -15.45 -12.98
CA ASN A 140 1.44 -16.61 -13.89
C ASN A 140 2.19 -16.36 -15.21
N LYS A 141 2.22 -15.11 -15.70
CA LYS A 141 2.90 -14.75 -16.95
C LYS A 141 4.43 -14.72 -16.81
N MET A 142 4.97 -14.25 -15.68
CA MET A 142 6.41 -14.28 -15.41
C MET A 142 6.95 -15.70 -15.18
N ILE A 143 6.21 -16.55 -14.46
CA ILE A 143 6.59 -17.96 -14.23
C ILE A 143 6.60 -18.76 -15.55
N SER A 144 5.63 -18.49 -16.43
CA SER A 144 5.59 -19.07 -17.78
C SER A 144 6.77 -18.62 -18.63
N SER A 145 7.11 -17.31 -18.63
CA SER A 145 8.23 -16.77 -19.41
C SER A 145 9.60 -17.31 -18.96
N ASN A 146 9.80 -17.55 -17.66
CA ASN A 146 11.05 -18.13 -17.15
C ASN A 146 11.23 -19.61 -17.52
N LYS A 147 10.14 -20.36 -17.72
CA LYS A 147 10.21 -21.77 -18.16
C LYS A 147 10.67 -21.90 -19.61
N THR A 148 10.28 -20.96 -20.47
CA THR A 148 10.63 -20.99 -21.90
C THR A 148 12.09 -20.60 -22.15
N ASP A 149 12.64 -19.68 -21.34
CA ASP A 149 14.06 -19.25 -21.45
C ASP A 149 15.06 -20.29 -20.90
N MET A 150 14.62 -21.31 -20.13
CA MET A 150 15.47 -22.40 -19.62
C MET A 150 15.47 -23.66 -20.51
N MET A 151 14.69 -23.69 -21.59
CA MET A 151 14.60 -24.82 -22.54
C MET A 151 15.18 -24.48 -23.93
N GLN A 152 16.00 -23.42 -24.04
CA GLN A 152 16.76 -23.06 -25.25
C GLN A 152 18.26 -23.09 -24.99
#